data_AF-A0A6N7HNU5-F1
#
_entry.id   AF-A0A6N7HNU5-F1
#
_cell.length_a   1.000
_cell.length_b   1.000
_cell.length_c   1.000
_cell.angle_alpha   90.00
_cell.angle_beta   90.00
_cell.angle_gamma   90.00
#
_symmetry.space_group_name_H-M   'P 1'
#
loop_
_entity.id
_entity.type
_entity.pdbx_description
1 polymer ?
#
loop_
_entity_poly.entity_id
_entity_poly.type
_entity_poly.pdbx_seq_one_letter_code
_entity_poly.pdbx_strand_id
1 'polypeptide(L)'
;MGIVYFGLYADAIDSYSHEGYAARVRPDGSETSVWTYETREFVGYRACCECGWRGSTTYPPTQEGEDQADEEWDHDHLRPLIDAAARAHTVTGDVLLAFVRELRGSLQLQETTDAQGGVVLTEHSRGVLAAVERLEQLLDDQSGGTPS
;
A
#
# COMPACT_ATOMS: atom_id res chain seq x y z
N MET A 1 -20.86 -8.49 7.09
CA MET A 1 -20.44 -7.06 7.05
C MET A 1 -19.07 -7.09 6.39
N GLY A 2 -18.81 -6.29 5.36
CA GLY A 2 -17.53 -6.39 4.66
C GLY A 2 -16.39 -5.65 5.35
N ILE A 3 -15.17 -5.95 4.91
CA ILE A 3 -13.90 -5.39 5.40
C ILE A 3 -13.30 -4.57 4.26
N VAL A 4 -12.99 -3.31 4.55
CA VAL A 4 -12.36 -2.37 3.63
C VAL A 4 -11.01 -1.95 4.17
N TYR A 5 -10.01 -1.90 3.29
CA TYR A 5 -8.66 -1.46 3.62
C TYR A 5 -8.53 0.06 3.53
N PHE A 6 -8.00 0.70 4.58
CA PHE A 6 -7.81 2.16 4.66
C PHE A 6 -6.34 2.57 4.90
N GLY A 7 -5.38 1.69 4.63
CA GLY A 7 -3.96 1.94 4.89
C GLY A 7 -3.24 2.64 3.73
N LEU A 8 -1.90 2.54 3.73
CA LEU A 8 -1.06 3.03 2.64
C LEU A 8 -1.48 2.39 1.31
N TYR A 9 -1.60 3.21 0.27
CA TYR A 9 -2.08 2.80 -1.06
C TYR A 9 -3.57 2.41 -1.11
N ALA A 10 -4.38 2.76 -0.10
CA ALA A 10 -5.82 2.53 -0.13
C ALA A 10 -6.46 3.06 -1.42
N ASP A 11 -6.15 4.28 -1.87
CA ASP A 11 -6.69 4.81 -3.13
C ASP A 11 -6.31 3.97 -4.37
N ALA A 12 -5.09 3.41 -4.38
CA ALA A 12 -4.62 2.58 -5.49
C ALA A 12 -5.29 1.20 -5.48
N ILE A 13 -5.58 0.65 -4.31
CA ILE A 13 -6.23 -0.65 -4.14
C ILE A 13 -7.74 -0.49 -4.35
N ASP A 14 -8.38 0.48 -3.70
CA ASP A 14 -9.82 0.72 -3.72
C ASP A 14 -10.35 1.15 -5.10
N SER A 15 -9.47 1.63 -6.00
CA SER A 15 -9.83 1.85 -7.41
C SER A 15 -10.40 0.62 -8.13
N TYR A 16 -10.23 -0.58 -7.56
CA TYR A 16 -10.76 -1.85 -8.05
C TYR A 16 -11.87 -2.46 -7.16
N SER A 17 -12.40 -1.71 -6.18
CA SER A 17 -13.45 -2.14 -5.24
C SER A 17 -13.12 -3.46 -4.54
N HIS A 18 -12.17 -3.39 -3.60
CA HIS A 18 -11.68 -4.55 -2.85
C HIS A 18 -12.30 -4.66 -1.46
N GLU A 19 -13.63 -4.61 -1.35
CA GLU A 19 -14.32 -4.98 -0.11
C GLU A 19 -14.34 -6.51 0.04
N GLY A 20 -13.76 -7.01 1.12
CA GLY A 20 -13.74 -8.43 1.49
C GLY A 20 -14.95 -8.82 2.32
N TYR A 21 -15.40 -10.06 2.21
CA TYR A 21 -16.46 -10.58 3.08
C TYR A 21 -16.45 -12.11 3.16
N ALA A 22 -16.76 -12.64 4.34
CA ALA A 22 -17.12 -14.04 4.52
C ALA A 22 -18.53 -14.35 3.93
N ALA A 23 -18.56 -14.90 2.72
CA ALA A 23 -19.81 -15.33 2.09
C ALA A 23 -20.33 -16.60 2.75
N ARG A 24 -21.64 -16.64 3.02
CA ARG A 24 -22.31 -17.87 3.48
C ARG A 24 -22.54 -18.80 2.31
N VAL A 25 -22.04 -20.02 2.45
CA VAL A 25 -22.22 -21.12 1.50
C VAL A 25 -23.49 -21.88 1.88
N ARG A 26 -24.42 -22.02 0.95
CA ARG A 26 -25.67 -22.77 1.12
C ARG A 26 -25.49 -24.26 0.78
N PRO A 27 -26.42 -25.14 1.17
CA PRO A 27 -26.35 -26.57 0.84
C PRO A 27 -26.28 -26.88 -0.66
N ASP A 28 -26.81 -25.99 -1.50
CA ASP A 28 -26.75 -26.09 -2.97
C ASP A 28 -25.43 -25.55 -3.56
N GLY A 29 -24.50 -25.09 -2.71
CA GLY A 29 -23.22 -24.49 -3.10
C GLY A 29 -23.33 -23.02 -3.49
N SER A 30 -24.51 -22.41 -3.47
CA SER A 30 -24.65 -20.97 -3.73
C SER A 30 -24.10 -20.13 -2.58
N GLU A 31 -23.58 -18.95 -2.90
CA GLU A 31 -22.95 -18.04 -1.95
C GLU A 31 -23.79 -16.78 -1.79
N THR A 32 -23.87 -16.27 -0.56
CA THR A 32 -24.57 -15.01 -0.26
C THR A 32 -23.86 -14.23 0.83
N SER A 33 -23.70 -12.93 0.63
CA SER A 33 -23.29 -11.97 1.66
C SER A 33 -24.47 -11.43 2.47
N VAL A 34 -25.70 -11.66 2.00
CA VAL A 34 -26.93 -11.12 2.60
C VAL A 34 -27.48 -12.06 3.67
N TRP A 35 -27.71 -11.49 4.86
CA TRP A 35 -28.47 -12.12 5.93
C TRP A 35 -29.97 -11.87 5.74
N THR A 36 -30.74 -12.94 5.65
CA THR A 36 -32.20 -12.95 5.72
C THR A 36 -32.63 -14.17 6.52
N TYR A 37 -33.90 -14.20 6.96
CA TYR A 37 -34.46 -15.40 7.57
C TYR A 37 -34.37 -16.62 6.64
N GLU A 38 -34.52 -16.42 5.33
CA GLU A 38 -34.44 -17.47 4.31
C GLU A 38 -33.01 -17.98 4.10
N THR A 39 -31.99 -17.15 4.38
CA THR A 39 -30.56 -17.48 4.25
C THR A 39 -29.89 -17.77 5.59
N ARG A 40 -30.69 -18.06 6.63
CA ARG A 40 -30.19 -18.41 7.96
C ARG A 40 -29.56 -19.80 8.00
N GLU A 41 -29.97 -20.69 7.08
CA GLU A 41 -29.39 -22.02 6.94
C GLU A 41 -28.24 -21.95 5.94
N PHE A 42 -27.04 -22.27 6.40
CA PHE A 42 -25.82 -22.29 5.61
C PHE A 42 -24.90 -23.37 6.17
N VAL A 43 -24.01 -23.88 5.32
CA VAL A 43 -23.13 -25.01 5.63
C VAL A 43 -21.69 -24.58 5.88
N GLY A 44 -21.36 -23.32 5.63
CA GLY A 44 -20.04 -22.78 5.90
C GLY A 44 -19.84 -21.35 5.42
N TYR A 45 -18.65 -20.82 5.68
CA TYR A 45 -18.18 -19.54 5.19
C TYR A 45 -17.09 -19.73 4.12
N ARG A 46 -17.03 -18.85 3.13
CA ARG A 46 -15.93 -18.76 2.16
C ARG A 46 -15.52 -17.31 2.00
N ALA A 47 -14.21 -17.07 1.95
CA ALA A 47 -13.66 -15.76 1.67
C ALA A 47 -14.08 -15.27 0.27
N CYS A 48 -14.57 -14.04 0.16
CA CYS A 48 -14.95 -13.43 -1.10
C CYS A 48 -14.53 -11.96 -1.13
N CYS A 49 -14.44 -11.41 -2.34
CA CYS A 49 -14.22 -9.98 -2.55
C CYS A 49 -15.13 -9.47 -3.66
N GLU A 50 -15.58 -8.22 -3.57
CA GLU A 50 -16.45 -7.60 -4.59
C GLU A 50 -15.84 -7.61 -6.00
N CYS A 51 -14.51 -7.59 -6.10
CA CYS A 51 -13.80 -7.73 -7.38
C CYS A 51 -13.94 -9.13 -8.03
N GLY A 52 -14.65 -10.07 -7.39
CA GLY A 52 -14.90 -11.42 -7.86
C GLY A 52 -13.88 -12.46 -7.39
N TRP A 53 -12.88 -12.08 -6.58
CA TRP A 53 -11.95 -13.04 -5.98
C TRP A 53 -12.68 -13.94 -4.99
N ARG A 54 -12.25 -15.21 -4.94
CA ARG A 54 -12.82 -16.25 -4.09
C ARG A 54 -11.73 -17.05 -3.41
N GLY A 55 -11.89 -17.24 -2.11
CA GLY A 55 -11.09 -18.15 -1.31
C GLY A 55 -11.26 -19.60 -1.76
N SER A 56 -10.22 -20.38 -1.50
CA SER A 56 -10.14 -21.79 -1.83
C SER A 56 -10.90 -22.65 -0.82
N THR A 57 -10.98 -22.20 0.43
CA THR A 57 -11.47 -23.01 1.55
C THR A 57 -12.92 -22.68 1.90
N THR A 58 -13.67 -23.69 2.36
CA THR A 58 -14.95 -23.48 3.04
C THR A 58 -14.78 -23.83 4.51
N TYR A 59 -15.01 -22.85 5.36
CA TYR A 59 -14.88 -22.94 6.80
C TYR A 59 -16.23 -23.27 7.46
N PRO A 60 -16.24 -23.85 8.67
CA PRO A 60 -17.48 -24.20 9.36
C PRO A 60 -18.44 -23.01 9.56
N PRO A 61 -19.76 -23.25 9.73
CA PRO A 61 -20.75 -22.20 9.94
C PRO A 61 -20.74 -21.70 11.39
N THR A 62 -19.58 -21.23 11.85
CA THR A 62 -19.32 -20.73 13.20
C THR A 62 -18.68 -19.35 13.11
N GLN A 63 -18.64 -18.61 14.22
CA GLN A 63 -17.91 -17.34 14.27
C GLN A 63 -16.44 -17.52 13.90
N GLU A 64 -15.80 -18.57 14.42
CA GLU A 64 -14.41 -18.90 14.08
C GLU A 64 -14.22 -19.18 12.58
N GLY A 65 -15.21 -19.79 11.92
CA GLY A 65 -15.15 -20.00 10.47
C GLY A 65 -15.37 -18.72 9.66
N GLU A 66 -16.14 -17.76 10.20
CA GLU A 66 -16.24 -16.41 9.63
C GLU A 66 -14.88 -15.70 9.72
N ASP A 67 -14.27 -15.71 10.91
CA ASP A 67 -12.96 -15.10 11.16
C ASP A 67 -11.87 -15.73 10.27
N GLN A 68 -11.88 -17.07 10.10
CA GLN A 68 -10.95 -17.77 9.20
C GLN A 68 -11.14 -17.41 7.72
N ALA A 69 -12.38 -17.18 7.28
CA ALA A 69 -12.66 -16.73 5.92
C ALA A 69 -12.15 -15.28 5.70
N ASP A 70 -12.30 -14.42 6.70
CA ASP A 70 -11.77 -13.06 6.66
C ASP A 70 -10.22 -13.06 6.66
N GLU A 71 -9.59 -13.95 7.43
CA GLU A 71 -8.13 -14.14 7.43
C GLU A 71 -7.60 -14.65 6.07
N GLU A 72 -8.29 -15.59 5.42
CA GLU A 72 -7.93 -16.05 4.07
C GLU A 72 -7.99 -14.89 3.08
N TRP A 73 -9.03 -14.05 3.14
CA TRP A 73 -9.11 -12.85 2.29
C TRP A 73 -7.97 -11.86 2.54
N ASP A 74 -7.66 -11.56 3.80
CA ASP A 74 -6.54 -10.66 4.15
C ASP A 74 -5.21 -11.19 3.58
N HIS A 75 -4.92 -12.45 3.87
CA HIS A 75 -3.64 -13.07 3.53
C HIS A 75 -3.47 -13.34 2.04
N ASP A 76 -4.46 -13.94 1.40
CA ASP A 76 -4.34 -14.47 0.04
C ASP A 76 -4.77 -13.49 -1.05
N HIS A 77 -5.49 -12.42 -0.68
CA HIS A 77 -5.98 -11.42 -1.64
C HIS A 77 -5.51 -10.01 -1.33
N LEU A 78 -5.81 -9.49 -0.13
CA LEU A 78 -5.53 -8.08 0.20
C LEU A 78 -4.02 -7.80 0.29
N ARG A 79 -3.26 -8.60 1.03
CA ARG A 79 -1.81 -8.38 1.19
C ARG A 79 -1.04 -8.41 -0.14
N PRO A 80 -1.27 -9.37 -1.05
CA PRO A 80 -0.66 -9.32 -2.38
C PRO A 80 -0.93 -8.03 -3.16
N LEU A 81 -2.12 -7.45 -3.03
CA LEU A 81 -2.47 -6.16 -3.66
C LEU A 81 -1.70 -5.00 -3.02
N ILE A 82 -1.60 -4.98 -1.69
CA ILE A 82 -0.77 -4.01 -0.95
C ILE A 82 0.69 -4.11 -1.39
N ASP A 83 1.24 -5.31 -1.47
CA ASP A 83 2.62 -5.54 -1.89
C ASP A 83 2.85 -5.13 -3.35
N ALA A 84 1.89 -5.39 -4.23
CA ALA A 84 1.96 -4.96 -5.62
C ALA A 84 1.95 -3.44 -5.74
N ALA A 85 1.07 -2.77 -4.99
CA ALA A 85 1.03 -1.32 -4.91
C ALA A 85 2.34 -0.76 -4.34
N ALA A 86 2.86 -1.35 -3.26
CA ALA A 86 4.13 -0.94 -2.67
C ALA A 86 5.29 -1.05 -3.68
N ARG A 87 5.38 -2.17 -4.42
CA ARG A 87 6.39 -2.34 -5.46
C ARG A 87 6.29 -1.28 -6.57
N ALA A 88 5.07 -0.93 -6.99
CA ALA A 88 4.85 0.10 -8.01
C ALA A 88 5.28 1.51 -7.54
N HIS A 89 5.25 1.75 -6.22
CA HIS A 89 5.65 3.01 -5.60
C HIS A 89 7.06 2.99 -5.01
N THR A 90 7.80 1.90 -5.20
CA THR A 90 9.20 1.79 -4.75
C THR A 90 10.12 2.34 -5.83
N VAL A 91 10.91 3.35 -5.48
CA VAL A 91 12.04 3.80 -6.30
C VAL A 91 13.32 3.12 -5.82
N THR A 92 14.19 2.70 -6.73
CA THR A 92 15.49 2.14 -6.35
C THR A 92 16.40 3.24 -5.82
N GLY A 93 17.36 2.86 -4.98
CA GLY A 93 18.38 3.78 -4.46
C GLY A 93 19.16 4.49 -5.58
N ASP A 94 19.47 3.79 -6.66
CA ASP A 94 20.18 4.37 -7.82
C ASP A 94 19.36 5.45 -8.53
N VAL A 95 18.05 5.21 -8.74
CA VAL A 95 17.15 6.21 -9.35
C VAL A 95 17.03 7.43 -8.45
N LEU A 96 16.89 7.22 -7.14
CA LEU A 96 16.81 8.31 -6.18
C LEU A 96 18.12 9.10 -6.11
N LEU A 97 19.28 8.44 -6.09
CA LEU A 97 20.60 9.08 -6.13
C LEU A 97 20.82 9.86 -7.42
N ALA A 98 20.39 9.33 -8.56
CA ALA A 98 20.46 10.05 -9.84
C ALA A 98 19.63 11.34 -9.79
N PHE A 99 18.40 11.26 -9.26
CA PHE A 99 17.53 12.42 -9.09
C PHE A 99 18.09 13.46 -8.12
N VAL A 100 18.64 13.02 -6.98
CA VAL A 100 19.31 13.89 -5.99
C VAL A 100 20.50 14.64 -6.61
N ARG A 101 21.32 13.94 -7.42
CA ARG A 101 22.44 14.56 -8.15
C ARG A 101 21.97 15.56 -9.19
N GLU A 102 20.91 15.25 -9.93
CA GLU A 102 20.30 16.16 -10.90
C GLU A 102 19.79 17.43 -10.22
N LEU A 103 19.04 17.28 -9.12
CA LEU A 103 18.59 18.41 -8.31
C LEU A 103 19.76 19.27 -7.84
N ARG A 104 20.82 18.66 -7.29
CA ARG A 104 22.02 19.39 -6.85
C ARG A 104 22.70 20.15 -7.99
N GLY A 105 22.79 19.55 -9.18
CA GLY A 105 23.33 20.21 -10.37
C GLY A 105 22.50 21.41 -10.81
N SER A 106 21.17 21.32 -10.70
CA SER A 106 20.26 22.42 -11.07
C SER A 106 20.37 23.65 -10.15
N LEU A 107 20.79 23.44 -8.90
CA LEU A 107 20.96 24.53 -7.91
C LEU A 107 22.19 25.39 -8.17
N GLN A 108 23.26 24.81 -8.72
CA GLN A 108 24.46 25.54 -9.13
C GLN A 108 24.17 26.57 -10.25
N LEU A 109 23.03 26.46 -10.93
CA LEU A 109 22.60 27.38 -11.98
C LEU A 109 21.75 28.55 -11.45
N GLN A 110 21.41 28.58 -10.15
CA GLN A 110 20.56 29.61 -9.54
C GLN A 110 21.29 30.41 -8.45
N GLU A 111 22.53 30.80 -8.75
CA GLU A 111 23.31 31.70 -7.91
C GLU A 111 22.91 33.17 -8.15
N THR A 112 22.90 33.97 -7.09
CA THR A 112 22.70 35.43 -7.13
C THR A 112 23.88 36.13 -6.47
N THR A 113 24.01 37.43 -6.64
CA THR A 113 25.05 38.22 -5.98
C THR A 113 24.50 38.91 -4.73
N ASP A 114 25.22 38.85 -3.61
CA ASP A 114 24.88 39.58 -2.39
C ASP A 114 25.26 41.07 -2.47
N ALA A 115 24.95 41.84 -1.42
CA ALA A 115 25.22 43.27 -1.36
C ALA A 115 26.72 43.62 -1.36
N GLN A 116 27.60 42.63 -1.15
CA GLN A 116 29.06 42.75 -1.13
C GLN A 116 29.72 42.22 -2.41
N GLY A 117 28.94 41.76 -3.40
CA GLY A 117 29.48 41.18 -4.63
C GLY A 117 29.80 39.68 -4.53
N GLY A 118 29.50 39.04 -3.41
CA GLY A 118 29.67 37.61 -3.18
C GLY A 118 28.59 36.80 -3.88
N VAL A 119 28.96 35.66 -4.46
CA VAL A 119 28.00 34.74 -5.07
C VAL A 119 27.33 33.92 -3.96
N VAL A 120 26.00 34.03 -3.86
CA VAL A 120 25.18 33.36 -2.84
C VAL A 120 23.98 32.66 -3.46
N LEU A 121 23.51 31.60 -2.82
CA LEU A 121 22.30 30.90 -3.23
C LEU A 121 21.05 31.68 -2.85
N THR A 122 20.04 31.67 -3.73
CA THR A 122 18.70 32.18 -3.38
C THR A 122 18.12 31.40 -2.20
N GLU A 123 17.11 31.96 -1.52
CA GLU A 123 16.41 31.25 -0.44
C GLU A 123 15.75 29.95 -0.93
N HIS A 124 15.18 29.98 -2.13
CA HIS A 124 14.65 28.78 -2.78
C HIS A 124 15.75 27.73 -3.00
N SER A 125 16.90 28.14 -3.55
CA SER A 125 18.02 27.23 -3.79
C SER A 125 18.60 26.65 -2.50
N ARG A 126 18.63 27.42 -1.40
CA ARG A 126 19.02 26.93 -0.07
C ARG A 126 18.02 25.92 0.48
N GLY A 127 16.73 26.14 0.31
CA GLY A 127 15.69 25.20 0.74
C GLY A 127 15.76 23.85 0.02
N VAL A 128 16.00 23.88 -1.30
CA VAL A 128 16.18 22.65 -2.09
C VAL A 128 17.49 21.95 -1.72
N LEU A 129 18.59 22.69 -1.48
CA LEU A 129 19.84 22.09 -1.03
C LEU A 129 19.68 21.35 0.31
N ALA A 130 18.98 21.95 1.27
CA ALA A 130 18.70 21.31 2.56
C ALA A 130 17.85 20.04 2.41
N ALA A 131 16.88 20.02 1.49
CA ALA A 131 16.09 18.83 1.18
C ALA A 131 16.94 17.72 0.53
N VAL A 132 17.85 18.08 -0.38
CA VAL A 132 18.82 17.17 -1.01
C VAL A 132 19.74 16.55 0.04
N GLU A 133 20.34 17.35 0.92
CA GLU A 133 21.21 16.87 2.00
C GLU A 133 20.47 15.92 2.96
N ARG A 134 19.20 16.23 3.27
CA ARG A 134 18.37 15.37 4.12
C ARG A 134 18.06 14.03 3.47
N LEU A 135 17.82 14.01 2.15
CA LEU A 135 17.60 12.77 1.39
C LEU A 135 18.86 11.91 1.34
N GLU A 136 20.03 12.51 1.16
CA GLU A 136 21.31 11.79 1.19
C GLU A 136 21.56 11.14 2.55
N GLN A 137 21.33 11.86 3.64
CA GLN A 137 21.47 11.30 4.99
C GLN A 137 20.55 10.10 5.23
N LEU A 138 19.30 10.17 4.77
CA LEU A 138 18.35 9.06 4.89
C LEU A 138 18.80 7.83 4.08
N LEU A 139 19.44 8.04 2.93
CA LEU A 139 19.97 6.95 2.11
C LEU A 139 21.20 6.29 2.77
N ASP A 140 22.10 7.09 3.33
CA ASP A 140 23.27 6.59 4.04
C ASP A 140 22.86 5.79 5.29
N ASP A 141 21.88 6.26 6.06
CA ASP A 141 21.38 5.56 7.26
C ASP A 141 20.75 4.19 6.94
N GLN A 142 20.08 4.05 5.78
CA GLN A 142 19.49 2.78 5.33
C GLN A 142 20.53 1.77 4.84
N SER A 143 21.69 2.24 4.35
CA SER A 143 22.78 1.37 3.86
C SER A 143 23.58 0.68 4.98
N GLY A 144 23.41 1.10 6.24
CA GLY A 144 24.07 0.49 7.41
C GLY A 144 23.32 -0.69 8.07
N GLY A 145 22.12 -1.02 7.59
CA GLY A 145 21.24 -2.04 8.17
C GLY A 145 21.15 -3.32 7.35
N THR A 146 22.24 -4.10 7.25
CA THR A 146 22.15 -5.49 6.81
C THR A 146 21.71 -6.36 8.00
N PRO A 147 20.53 -7.01 7.98
CA PRO A 147 20.23 -8.03 8.98
C PRO A 147 21.06 -9.29 8.69
N SER A 148 21.88 -9.70 9.67
CA SER A 148 22.49 -11.04 9.73
C SER A 148 21.45 -12.12 9.97
#